data_AF-A0A1V6K8A2-F1
#
_entry.id   AF-A0A1V6K8A2-F1
#
_cell.length_a   1.000
_cell.length_b   1.000
_cell.length_c   1.000
_cell.angle_alpha   90.00
_cell.angle_beta   90.00
_cell.angle_gamma   90.00
#
_symmetry.space_group_name_H-M   'P 1'
#
loop_
_entity.id
_entity.type
_entity.pdbx_description
1 polymer ?
#
loop_
_entity_poly.entity_id
_entity_poly.type
_entity_poly.pdbx_seq_one_letter_code
_entity_poly.pdbx_strand_id
1 'polypeptide(L)'
;MYKLDSGLFWFDTLAQVATYLGLLGTIWGLLGAFAGLAGLTGAAQQTALTDGIKKAIGTTALGLMTAIPLTLIKGWLLTRANKIISNIDEFSVKLINTINNAIKD
;
A
#
# COMPACT_ATOMS: atom_id res chain seq x y z
N MET A 1 -0.20 -6.32 -21.99
CA MET A 1 -0.96 -6.60 -20.75
C MET A 1 -0.06 -7.07 -19.61
N TYR A 2 0.50 -8.29 -19.66
CA TYR A 2 1.10 -8.99 -18.49
C TYR A 2 2.26 -8.28 -17.78
N LYS A 3 3.13 -7.56 -18.49
CA LYS A 3 4.31 -6.90 -17.87
C LYS A 3 3.98 -5.63 -17.08
N LEU A 4 2.91 -4.90 -17.46
CA LEU A 4 2.49 -3.69 -16.74
C LEU A 4 1.79 -4.07 -15.42
N ASP A 5 0.94 -5.08 -15.45
CA ASP A 5 0.27 -5.61 -14.24
C ASP A 5 1.27 -6.19 -13.23
N SER A 6 2.32 -6.88 -13.71
CA SER A 6 3.32 -7.47 -12.82
C SER A 6 4.10 -6.41 -12.04
N GLY A 7 4.43 -5.26 -12.64
CA GLY A 7 5.10 -4.15 -11.94
C GLY A 7 4.18 -3.46 -10.92
N LEU A 8 2.93 -3.23 -11.29
CA LEU A 8 1.91 -2.61 -10.43
C LEU A 8 1.50 -3.50 -9.24
N PHE A 9 1.59 -4.82 -9.39
CA PHE A 9 1.36 -5.81 -8.33
C PHE A 9 2.38 -5.68 -7.18
N TRP A 10 3.65 -5.41 -7.49
CA TRP A 10 4.67 -5.23 -6.46
C TRP A 10 4.42 -4.02 -5.56
N PHE A 11 3.89 -2.92 -6.11
CA PHE A 11 3.52 -1.76 -5.29
C PHE A 11 2.38 -2.09 -4.31
N ASP A 12 1.43 -2.91 -4.73
CA ASP A 12 0.31 -3.31 -3.88
C ASP A 12 0.74 -4.20 -2.73
N THR A 13 1.53 -5.22 -3.05
CA THR A 13 2.07 -6.16 -2.07
C THR A 13 2.98 -5.45 -1.07
N LEU A 14 3.85 -4.55 -1.53
CA LEU A 14 4.71 -3.77 -0.64
C LEU A 14 3.92 -2.82 0.28
N ALA A 15 2.84 -2.20 -0.21
CA ALA A 15 2.00 -1.32 0.61
C ALA A 15 1.28 -2.12 1.72
N GLN A 16 0.78 -3.30 1.39
CA GLN A 16 0.15 -4.20 2.35
C GLN A 16 1.17 -4.73 3.38
N VAL A 17 2.34 -5.18 2.93
CA VAL A 17 3.42 -5.64 3.81
C VAL A 17 3.87 -4.53 4.75
N ALA A 18 4.04 -3.30 4.26
CA ALA A 18 4.39 -2.15 5.12
C ALA A 18 3.34 -1.89 6.22
N THR A 19 2.05 -2.03 5.88
CA THR A 19 0.96 -1.91 6.86
C THR A 19 1.02 -3.03 7.90
N TYR A 20 1.23 -4.27 7.47
CA TYR A 20 1.35 -5.43 8.37
C TYR A 20 2.57 -5.33 9.28
N LEU A 21 3.70 -4.82 8.77
CA LEU A 21 4.88 -4.53 9.59
C LEU A 21 4.60 -3.47 10.65
N GLY A 22 3.84 -2.42 10.31
CA GLY A 22 3.41 -1.39 11.26
C GLY A 22 2.54 -1.94 12.39
N LEU A 23 1.62 -2.85 12.08
CA LEU A 23 0.77 -3.55 13.04
C LEU A 23 1.58 -4.53 13.92
N LEU A 24 2.53 -5.25 13.32
CA LEU A 24 3.43 -6.14 14.06
C LEU A 24 4.28 -5.37 15.07
N GLY A 25 4.76 -4.16 14.69
CA GLY A 25 5.45 -3.25 15.61
C GLY A 25 4.60 -2.87 16.82
N THR A 26 3.29 -2.68 16.64
CA THR A 26 2.36 -2.37 17.74
C THR A 26 2.28 -3.53 18.73
N ILE A 27 2.20 -4.76 18.22
CA ILE A 27 2.15 -5.97 19.03
C ILE A 27 3.43 -6.09 19.86
N TRP A 28 4.59 -5.90 19.25
CA TRP A 28 5.88 -5.90 19.94
C TRP A 28 6.01 -4.80 20.99
N GLY A 29 5.57 -3.59 20.67
CA GLY A 29 5.59 -2.45 21.60
C GLY A 29 4.69 -2.67 22.81
N LEU A 30 3.49 -3.21 22.60
CA LEU A 30 2.56 -3.56 23.68
C LEU A 30 3.09 -4.70 24.54
N LEU A 31 3.68 -5.74 23.94
CA LEU A 31 4.33 -6.84 24.69
C LEU A 31 5.41 -6.31 25.64
N GLY A 32 6.29 -5.44 25.14
CA GLY A 32 7.32 -4.80 25.96
C GLY A 32 6.73 -3.90 27.05
N ALA A 33 5.66 -3.16 26.73
CA ALA A 33 4.96 -2.32 27.70
C ALA A 33 4.40 -3.14 28.86
N PHE A 34 3.72 -4.26 28.58
CA PHE A 34 3.16 -5.13 29.61
C PHE A 34 4.23 -5.87 30.42
N ALA A 35 5.33 -6.30 29.79
CA ALA A 35 6.46 -6.91 30.48
C ALA A 35 7.10 -5.96 31.51
N GLY A 36 7.20 -4.67 31.18
CA GLY A 36 7.74 -3.64 32.08
C GLY A 36 6.85 -3.29 33.28
N LEU A 37 5.61 -3.77 33.34
CA LEU A 37 4.72 -3.56 34.48
C LEU A 37 4.96 -4.55 35.62
N ALA A 38 5.71 -5.64 35.37
CA ALA A 38 6.00 -6.65 36.38
C ALA A 38 6.80 -6.03 37.54
N GLY A 39 6.13 -5.77 38.66
CA GLY A 39 6.73 -5.23 39.88
C GLY A 39 6.49 -3.73 40.14
N LEU A 40 5.82 -3.01 39.24
CA LEU A 40 5.40 -1.62 39.46
C LEU A 40 3.96 -1.55 39.98
N THR A 41 3.68 -0.62 40.90
CA THR A 41 2.32 -0.40 41.45
C THR A 41 1.96 1.08 41.46
N GLY A 42 0.65 1.37 41.37
CA GLY A 42 0.12 2.73 41.46
C GLY A 42 0.50 3.62 40.26
N ALA A 43 0.84 4.88 40.52
CA ALA A 43 1.08 5.89 39.49
C ALA A 43 2.23 5.52 38.51
N ALA A 44 3.28 4.86 39.01
CA ALA A 44 4.42 4.45 38.19
C ALA A 44 4.03 3.41 37.12
N GLN A 45 3.14 2.48 37.46
CA GLN A 45 2.60 1.48 36.53
C GLN A 45 1.79 2.14 35.41
N GLN A 46 0.98 3.13 35.74
CA GLN A 46 0.16 3.85 34.77
C GLN A 46 1.01 4.69 33.80
N THR A 47 2.04 5.37 34.29
CA THR A 47 2.99 6.11 33.44
C THR A 47 3.74 5.17 32.50
N ALA A 48 4.27 4.05 33.00
CA ALA A 48 5.01 3.08 32.19
C ALA A 48 4.13 2.48 31.07
N LEU A 49 2.89 2.10 31.39
CA LEU A 49 1.94 1.60 30.40
C LEU A 49 1.63 2.65 29.33
N THR A 50 1.37 3.88 29.75
CA THR A 50 1.04 4.98 28.84
C THR A 50 2.17 5.26 27.85
N ASP A 51 3.42 5.25 28.32
CA ASP A 51 4.58 5.47 27.45
C ASP A 51 4.83 4.30 26.50
N GLY A 52 4.57 3.07 26.94
CA GLY A 52 4.62 1.88 26.08
C GLY A 52 3.57 1.92 24.95
N ILE A 53 2.34 2.30 25.27
CA ILE A 53 1.26 2.45 24.29
C ILE A 53 1.59 3.54 23.27
N LYS A 54 2.10 4.70 23.72
CA LYS A 54 2.53 5.78 22.82
C LYS A 54 3.55 5.30 21.79
N LYS A 55 4.56 4.53 22.24
CA LYS A 55 5.58 3.97 21.35
C LYS A 55 4.98 2.95 20.37
N ALA A 56 4.08 2.08 20.85
CA ALA A 56 3.42 1.08 20.03
C ALA A 56 2.56 1.70 18.93
N ILE A 57 1.75 2.72 19.24
CA ILE A 57 0.92 3.41 18.24
C ILE A 57 1.80 4.15 17.21
N GLY A 58 2.95 4.68 17.65
CA GLY A 58 3.92 5.32 16.78
C GLY A 58 4.41 4.42 15.64
N THR A 59 4.62 3.12 15.87
CA THR A 59 5.08 2.20 14.81
C THR A 59 4.00 1.97 13.74
N THR A 60 2.72 1.94 14.13
CA THR A 60 1.61 1.87 13.17
C THR A 60 1.53 3.13 12.30
N ALA A 61 1.70 4.30 12.92
CA ALA A 61 1.69 5.57 12.19
C ALA A 61 2.80 5.60 11.12
N LEU A 62 4.00 5.10 11.45
CA LEU A 62 5.10 4.97 10.48
C LEU A 62 4.77 3.98 9.35
N GLY A 63 4.18 2.83 9.68
CA GLY A 63 3.73 1.85 8.67
C GLY A 63 2.73 2.45 7.68
N LEU A 64 1.72 3.15 8.18
CA LEU A 64 0.72 3.83 7.35
C LEU A 64 1.31 4.99 6.55
N MET A 65 2.23 5.77 7.15
CA MET A 65 2.91 6.87 6.47
C MET A 65 3.71 6.41 5.25
N THR A 66 4.18 5.15 5.24
CA THR A 66 4.84 4.55 4.07
C THR A 66 3.86 3.90 3.09
N ALA A 67 2.78 3.26 3.58
CA ALA A 67 1.81 2.56 2.74
C ALA A 67 0.89 3.49 1.90
N ILE A 68 0.51 4.64 2.46
CA ILE A 68 -0.34 5.64 1.79
C ILE A 68 0.31 6.18 0.50
N PRO A 69 1.55 6.73 0.52
CA PRO A 69 2.17 7.24 -0.70
C PRO A 69 2.40 6.14 -1.73
N LEU A 70 2.72 4.92 -1.30
CA LEU A 70 2.91 3.78 -2.21
C LEU A 70 1.63 3.46 -2.99
N THR A 71 0.50 3.46 -2.30
CA THR A 71 -0.83 3.23 -2.91
C THR A 71 -1.21 4.35 -3.89
N LEU A 72 -0.91 5.60 -3.54
CA LEU A 72 -1.17 6.75 -4.42
C LEU A 72 -0.34 6.69 -5.71
N ILE A 73 0.95 6.37 -5.59
CA ILE A 73 1.86 6.22 -6.74
C ILE A 73 1.35 5.12 -7.66
N LYS A 74 0.97 3.95 -7.11
CA LYS A 74 0.35 2.86 -7.87
C LYS A 74 -0.87 3.33 -8.67
N GLY A 75 -1.79 4.06 -8.02
CA GLY A 75 -2.99 4.58 -8.67
C GLY A 75 -2.67 5.45 -9.89
N TRP A 76 -1.70 6.36 -9.76
CA TRP A 76 -1.28 7.22 -10.86
C TRP A 76 -0.62 6.46 -12.02
N LEU A 77 0.25 5.50 -11.72
CA LEU A 77 0.87 4.65 -12.74
C LEU A 77 -0.18 3.80 -13.48
N LEU A 78 -1.18 3.29 -12.75
CA LEU A 78 -2.24 2.47 -13.31
C LEU A 78 -3.12 3.28 -14.28
N THR A 79 -3.48 4.51 -13.94
CA THR A 79 -4.22 5.40 -14.86
C THR A 79 -3.43 5.67 -16.13
N ARG A 80 -2.11 5.88 -16.05
CA ARG A 80 -1.27 6.06 -17.24
C ARG A 80 -1.17 4.80 -18.09
N ALA A 81 -1.02 3.63 -17.47
CA ALA A 81 -1.00 2.36 -18.17
C ALA A 81 -2.33 2.13 -18.93
N ASN A 82 -3.46 2.35 -18.28
CA ASN A 82 -4.78 2.22 -18.89
C ASN A 82 -4.99 3.19 -20.06
N LYS A 83 -4.47 4.43 -19.95
CA LYS A 83 -4.55 5.39 -21.06
C LYS A 83 -3.80 4.93 -22.31
N ILE A 84 -2.64 4.30 -22.12
CA ILE A 84 -1.86 3.73 -23.24
C ILE A 84 -2.61 2.57 -23.88
N ILE A 85 -3.20 1.68 -23.08
CA ILE A 85 -4.00 0.55 -23.56
C ILE A 85 -5.20 1.06 -24.35
N SER A 86 -5.94 2.03 -23.81
CA SER A 86 -7.09 2.65 -24.47
C SER A 86 -6.71 3.26 -25.83
N ASN A 87 -5.55 3.88 -25.96
CA ASN A 87 -5.08 4.42 -27.24
C ASN A 87 -4.81 3.29 -28.25
N ILE A 88 -4.21 2.18 -27.81
CA ILE A 88 -3.92 1.02 -28.66
C ILE A 88 -5.22 0.38 -29.16
N ASP A 89 -6.23 0.27 -28.29
CA ASP A 89 -7.55 -0.25 -28.67
C ASP A 89 -8.21 0.67 -29.71
N GLU A 90 -8.13 1.99 -29.53
CA GLU A 90 -8.65 2.97 -30.49
C GLU A 90 -7.96 2.86 -31.86
N PHE A 91 -6.63 2.72 -31.89
CA PHE A 91 -5.88 2.49 -33.13
C PHE A 91 -6.26 1.17 -33.81
N SER A 92 -6.48 0.11 -33.03
CA SER A 92 -6.89 -1.20 -33.55
C SER A 92 -8.26 -1.14 -34.21
N VAL A 93 -9.23 -0.46 -33.58
CA VAL A 93 -10.56 -0.24 -34.14
C VAL A 93 -10.49 0.60 -35.43
N LYS A 94 -9.67 1.65 -35.45
CA LYS A 94 -9.46 2.47 -36.65
C LYS A 94 -8.87 1.65 -37.80
N LEU A 95 -7.84 0.84 -37.54
CA LEU A 95 -7.24 -0.03 -38.56
C LEU A 95 -8.25 -1.02 -39.15
N ILE A 96 -9.06 -1.66 -38.30
CA ILE A 96 -10.10 -2.59 -38.75
C ILE A 96 -11.10 -1.87 -39.66
N ASN A 97 -11.55 -0.68 -39.27
CA ASN A 97 -12.48 0.11 -40.08
C ASN A 97 -11.86 0.57 -41.41
N THR A 98 -10.60 0.97 -41.43
CA THR A 98 -9.90 1.37 -42.66
C THR A 98 -9.74 0.19 -43.62
N ILE A 99 -9.35 -0.98 -43.12
CA ILE A 99 -9.23 -2.20 -43.93
C ILE A 99 -10.60 -2.62 -44.48
N ASN A 100 -11.63 -2.61 -43.63
CA ASN A 100 -12.97 -3.02 -44.04
C ASN A 100 -13.56 -2.07 -45.11
N ASN A 101 -13.28 -0.77 -45.02
CA ASN A 101 -13.68 0.18 -46.04
C ASN A 101 -12.88 -0.02 -47.34
N ALA A 102 -11.57 -0.28 -47.26
CA ALA A 102 -10.72 -0.51 -48.44
C ALA A 102 -11.03 -1.83 -49.19
N ILE A 103 -11.68 -2.81 -48.54
CA ILE A 103 -12.15 -4.05 -49.18
C ILE A 103 -13.52 -3.85 -49.85
N LYS A 104 -14.23 -2.78 -49.48
CA LYS A 104 -15.59 -2.50 -49.96
C LYS A 104 -15.61 -1.63 -51.22
N ASP A 105 -14.49 -1.00 -51.55
CA ASP A 105 -14.20 -0.31 -52.83
C ASP A 105 -13.55 -1.28 -53.83
#